data_AF-A0A7W8ZB44-F1
#
_entry.id   AF-A0A7W8ZB44-F1
#
_cell.length_a   1.000
_cell.length_b   1.000
_cell.length_c   1.000
_cell.angle_alpha   90.00
_cell.angle_beta   90.00
_cell.angle_gamma   90.00
#
_symmetry.space_group_name_H-M   'P 1'
#
loop_
_entity.id
_entity.type
_entity.pdbx_description
1 polymer ?
#
loop_
_entity_poly.entity_id
_entity_poly.type
_entity_poly.pdbx_seq_one_letter_code
_entity_poly.pdbx_strand_id
1 'polypeptide(L)' 'MNTVWLWWAGLAVGSFAILETWALLTKQEGDTLSERLREWLGIRPVKHWRLATSAALLGFLAWFGWHIVFG' A
#
# COMPACT_ATOMS: atom_id res chain seq x y z
N MET A 1 -0.81 10.36 20.14
CA MET A 1 -1.57 9.38 19.32
C MET A 1 -2.47 8.58 20.23
N ASN A 2 -3.76 8.53 19.91
CA ASN A 2 -4.76 7.81 20.70
C ASN A 2 -4.54 6.29 20.57
N THR A 3 -4.57 5.51 21.66
CA THR A 3 -4.31 4.06 21.66
C THR A 3 -5.20 3.30 20.66
N VAL A 4 -6.42 3.79 20.43
CA VAL A 4 -7.37 3.27 19.45
C VAL A 4 -6.81 3.28 18.02
N TRP A 5 -6.09 4.33 17.63
CA TRP A 5 -5.50 4.43 16.29
C TRP A 5 -4.35 3.44 16.08
N LEU A 6 -3.59 3.13 17.13
CA LEU A 6 -2.54 2.10 17.08
C LEU A 6 -3.13 0.71 16.87
N TRP A 7 -4.26 0.41 17.52
CA TRP A 7 -4.98 -0.85 17.29
C TRP A 7 -5.52 -0.96 15.87
N TRP A 8 -6.11 0.12 15.34
CA TRP A 8 -6.56 0.15 13.95
C TRP A 8 -5.42 -0.02 12.96
N ALA A 9 -4.30 0.66 13.16
CA ALA A 9 -3.11 0.50 12.33
C ALA A 9 -2.57 -0.95 12.39
N GLY A 10 -2.50 -1.53 13.60
CA GLY A 10 -2.08 -2.92 13.80
C GLY A 10 -3.00 -3.92 13.10
N LEU A 11 -4.33 -3.75 13.21
CA LEU A 11 -5.31 -4.60 12.53
C LEU A 11 -5.22 -4.47 11.01
N ALA A 12 -5.05 -3.26 10.49
CA ALA A 12 -4.89 -3.03 9.06
C ALA A 12 -3.61 -3.70 8.51
N VAL A 13 -2.47 -3.51 9.18
CA VAL A 13 -1.20 -4.13 8.79
C VAL A 13 -1.26 -5.66 8.94
N GLY A 14 -1.84 -6.16 10.02
CA GLY A 14 -1.97 -7.59 10.29
C GLY A 14 -2.88 -8.30 9.28
N SER A 15 -4.06 -7.75 9.00
CA SER A 15 -4.97 -8.30 8.00
C SER A 15 -4.36 -8.28 6.59
N PHE A 16 -3.69 -7.18 6.22
CA PHE A 16 -2.92 -7.11 4.98
C PHE A 16 -1.87 -8.23 4.90
N ALA A 17 -1.04 -8.39 5.93
CA ALA A 17 0.02 -9.41 5.93
C ALA A 17 -0.55 -10.84 5.81
N ILE A 18 -1.66 -11.14 6.49
CA ILE A 18 -2.32 -12.45 6.42
C ILE A 18 -2.85 -12.72 5.01
N LEU A 19 -3.60 -11.77 4.44
CA LEU A 19 -4.19 -11.92 3.10
C LEU A 19 -3.11 -12.03 2.02
N GLU A 20 -2.07 -11.20 2.10
CA GLU A 20 -0.94 -11.23 1.17
C GLU A 20 -0.18 -12.56 1.28
N THR A 21 0.08 -13.05 2.50
CA THR A 21 0.74 -14.34 2.72
C THR A 21 -0.11 -15.48 2.15
N TRP A 22 -1.43 -15.43 2.35
CA TRP A 22 -2.32 -16.44 1.82
C TRP A 22 -2.36 -16.44 0.29
N ALA A 23 -2.41 -15.27 -0.35
CA ALA A 23 -2.33 -15.13 -1.80
C ALA A 23 -0.99 -15.67 -2.35
N LEU A 24 0.13 -15.39 -1.67
CA LEU A 24 1.45 -15.94 -2.02
C LEU A 24 1.50 -17.47 -1.93
N LEU A 25 0.83 -18.07 -0.94
CA LEU A 25 0.72 -19.53 -0.81
C LEU A 25 -0.14 -20.15 -1.92
N THR A 26 -1.20 -19.46 -2.35
CA THR A 26 -2.06 -19.87 -3.46
C THR A 26 -1.33 -19.81 -4.82
N LYS A 27 -0.24 -19.02 -4.91
CA LYS A 27 0.62 -18.87 -6.11
C LYS A 27 -0.14 -18.44 -7.37
N GLN A 28 -1.25 -17.74 -7.20
CA GLN A 28 -2.02 -17.19 -8.32
C GLN A 28 -1.45 -15.82 -8.70
N GLU A 29 -1.01 -15.67 -9.95
CA GLU A 29 -0.52 -14.38 -10.45
C GLU A 29 -1.67 -13.35 -10.48
N GLY A 30 -1.40 -12.14 -9.98
CA GLY A 30 -2.37 -11.04 -9.93
C GLY A 30 -3.35 -11.09 -8.75
N ASP A 31 -3.12 -12.00 -7.79
CA ASP A 31 -3.95 -12.20 -6.61
C ASP A 31 -3.43 -11.43 -5.38
N THR A 32 -2.16 -10.99 -5.41
CA THR A 32 -1.58 -10.19 -4.34
C THR A 32 -1.88 -8.70 -4.52
N LEU A 33 -2.11 -8.02 -3.39
CA LEU A 33 -2.40 -6.59 -3.40
C LEU A 33 -1.14 -5.80 -3.81
N SER A 34 0.05 -6.30 -3.46
CA SER A 34 1.30 -5.70 -3.92
C SER A 34 1.50 -5.80 -5.44
N GLU A 35 1.07 -6.87 -6.09
CA GLU A 35 1.12 -6.97 -7.56
C GLU A 35 0.17 -5.98 -8.22
N ARG A 36 -1.08 -5.89 -7.74
CA ARG A 36 -2.05 -4.91 -8.23
C ARG A 36 -1.57 -3.48 -8.03
N LEU A 37 -0.96 -3.19 -6.88
CA LEU A 37 -0.38 -1.88 -6.61
C LEU A 37 0.78 -1.57 -7.59
N ARG A 38 1.64 -2.56 -7.88
CA ARG A 38 2.72 -2.41 -8.87
C ARG A 38 2.19 -2.21 -10.28
N GLU A 39 1.09 -2.87 -10.63
CA GLU A 39 0.40 -2.69 -11.92
C GLU A 39 -0.16 -1.28 -12.05
N TRP A 40 -0.82 -0.80 -10.99
CA TRP A 40 -1.42 0.52 -10.94
C TRP A 40 -0.37 1.63 -11.00
N LEU A 41 0.74 1.46 -10.27
CA LEU A 41 1.89 2.34 -10.31
C LEU A 41 2.70 2.24 -11.62
N GLY A 42 2.35 1.32 -12.54
CA GLY A 42 3.11 1.11 -13.77
C GLY A 42 4.54 0.62 -13.51
N ILE A 43 4.79 -0.02 -12.36
CA ILE A 43 6.08 -0.65 -12.02
C ILE A 43 6.24 -1.96 -12.78
N ARG A 44 5.16 -2.74 -12.89
CA ARG A 44 5.08 -3.96 -13.72
C ARG A 44 3.69 -4.09 -14.37
N PRO A 45 3.59 -4.14 -15.72
CA PRO A 45 4.65 -3.85 -16.69
C PRO A 45 5.15 -2.41 -16.54
N VAL A 46 6.39 -2.13 -16.96
CA VAL A 46 6.98 -0.78 -16.84
C VAL A 46 6.24 0.18 -17.78
N LYS A 47 5.63 1.23 -17.22
CA LYS A 47 4.93 2.27 -17.99
C LYS A 47 5.66 3.61 -17.88
N HIS A 48 5.53 4.45 -18.91
CA HIS A 48 6.20 5.76 -18.97
C HIS A 48 5.76 6.72 -17.85
N TRP A 49 4.54 6.56 -17.34
CA TRP A 49 4.01 7.36 -16.23
C TRP A 49 4.44 6.86 -14.83
N ARG A 50 5.22 5.77 -14.72
CA ARG A 50 5.60 5.16 -13.44
C ARG A 50 6.15 6.17 -12.45
N LEU A 51 7.05 7.04 -12.91
CA LEU A 51 7.69 8.03 -12.05
C LEU A 51 6.68 9.05 -11.53
N ALA A 52 5.75 9.50 -12.39
CA ALA A 52 4.70 10.44 -11.99
C ALA A 52 3.74 9.81 -10.97
N THR A 53 3.27 8.58 -11.22
CA THR A 53 2.36 7.88 -10.29
C THR A 53 3.03 7.55 -8.97
N SER A 54 4.30 7.11 -8.98
CA SER A 54 5.06 6.86 -7.76
C SER A 54 5.35 8.14 -6.98
N ALA A 55 5.74 9.22 -7.65
CA ALA A 55 5.98 10.51 -7.00
C ALA A 55 4.69 11.09 -6.40
N ALA A 56 3.57 11.00 -7.12
CA ALA A 56 2.26 11.43 -6.64
C ALA A 56 1.83 10.65 -5.40
N LEU A 57 2.00 9.32 -5.40
CA LEU A 57 1.67 8.48 -4.25
C LEU A 57 2.55 8.82 -3.03
N LEU A 58 3.86 8.95 -3.23
CA LEU A 58 4.79 9.30 -2.14
C LEU A 58 4.49 10.70 -1.57
N GLY A 59 4.22 11.67 -2.44
CA GLY A 59 3.82 13.02 -2.05
C GLY A 59 2.51 13.01 -1.26
N PHE A 60 1.51 12.26 -1.72
CA PHE A 60 0.25 12.09 -1.02
C PHE A 60 0.44 11.43 0.35
N LEU A 61 1.23 10.35 0.45
CA LEU A 61 1.49 9.67 1.71
C LEU A 61 2.22 10.57 2.72
N ALA A 62 3.20 11.35 2.26
CA ALA A 62 3.92 12.29 3.10
C ALA A 62 2.99 13.41 3.61
N TRP A 63 2.19 14.01 2.71
CA TRP A 63 1.22 15.03 3.08
C TRP A 63 0.14 14.49 4.01
N PHE A 64 -0.44 13.33 3.70
CA PHE A 64 -1.51 12.71 4.48
C PHE A 64 -1.01 12.29 5.87
N GLY A 65 0.19 11.70 5.95
CA GLY A 65 0.82 11.36 7.22
C GLY A 65 1.08 12.59 8.08
N TRP A 66 1.59 13.68 7.49
CA TRP A 66 1.73 14.96 8.17
C TRP A 66 0.38 15.49 8.67
N HIS A 67 -0.64 15.46 7.82
CA HIS A 67 -1.97 15.97 8.15
C HIS A 67 -2.69 15.16 9.24
N ILE A 68 -2.42 13.86 9.38
CA ILE A 68 -2.94 13.06 10.48
C ILE A 68 -2.23 13.35 11.80
N VAL A 69 -0.92 13.59 11.76
CA VAL A 69 -0.10 13.77 12.97
C VAL A 69 -0.21 15.20 13.51
N PHE A 70 -0.27 16.18 12.60
CA PHE A 70 -0.21 17.61 12.92
C PHE A 70 -1.45 18.40 12.53
N GLY A 71 -2.39 17.80 11.78
CA GLY A 71 -3.73 18.36 11.54
C GLY A 71 -4.74 17.79 12.52
#